data_AF-A0A7C9F2U9-F1
#
_entry.id   AF-A0A7C9F2U9-F1
#
_cell.length_a   1.000
_cell.length_b   1.000
_cell.length_c   1.000
_cell.angle_alpha   90.00
_cell.angle_beta   90.00
_cell.angle_gamma   90.00
#
_symmetry.space_group_name_H-M   'P 1'
#
loop_
_entity.id
_entity.type
_entity.pdbx_description
1 polymer ?
#
loop_
_entity_poly.entity_id
_entity_poly.type
_entity_poly.pdbx_seq_one_letter_code
_entity_poly.pdbx_strand_id
1 'polypeptide(L)'
;GRVLTNSSADSANPHETGAGEISPVRALDPGLVFPTTSQDHLYFLCYYGYSEKHIRSMSSTAFKCPKVSSEKLISNINYPSISIGKLKKNHLRRVTRHVMNVGSSNATYSASIRAPGGLRVNVIPQKLVFF
;
A
#
# COMPACT_ATOMS: atom_id res chain seq x y z
N GLY A 1 -20.08 3.88 6.39
CA GLY A 1 -20.12 5.20 5.73
C GLY A 1 -20.94 5.08 4.47
N ARG A 2 -21.48 6.19 3.97
CA ARG A 2 -22.10 6.23 2.63
C ARG A 2 -21.01 6.08 1.57
N VAL A 3 -21.37 5.47 0.44
CA VAL A 3 -20.51 5.41 -0.74
C VAL A 3 -20.42 6.82 -1.32
N LEU A 4 -19.21 7.31 -1.58
CA LEU A 4 -19.00 8.58 -2.28
C LEU A 4 -19.36 8.37 -3.76
N THR A 5 -19.94 9.38 -4.40
CA THR A 5 -20.28 9.35 -5.82
C THR A 5 -19.43 10.35 -6.60
N ASN A 6 -19.08 10.02 -7.83
CA ASN A 6 -18.38 10.95 -8.71
C ASN A 6 -19.36 11.95 -9.38
N SER A 7 -18.86 12.84 -10.24
CA SER A 7 -19.67 13.85 -10.94
C SER A 7 -20.72 13.26 -11.89
N SER A 8 -20.60 11.98 -12.25
CA SER A 8 -21.56 11.25 -13.09
C SER A 8 -22.60 10.48 -12.24
N ALA A 9 -22.61 10.68 -10.92
CA ALA A 9 -23.45 9.97 -9.95
C ALA A 9 -23.17 8.46 -9.83
N ASP A 10 -22.05 7.98 -10.39
CA ASP A 10 -21.59 6.61 -10.19
C ASP A 10 -20.84 6.47 -8.87
N SER A 11 -20.71 5.24 -8.36
CA SER A 11 -19.89 4.95 -7.17
C SER A 11 -18.43 5.31 -7.43
N ALA A 12 -17.87 6.15 -6.55
CA ALA A 12 -16.50 6.62 -6.70
C ALA A 12 -15.49 5.48 -6.50
N ASN A 13 -14.46 5.48 -7.32
CA ASN A 13 -13.39 4.49 -7.28
C ASN A 13 -12.17 5.00 -6.49
N PRO A 14 -11.20 4.12 -6.15
CA PRO A 14 -10.03 4.51 -5.37
C PRO A 14 -9.11 5.54 -6.04
N HIS A 15 -9.18 5.74 -7.36
CA HIS A 15 -8.45 6.82 -8.04
C HIS A 15 -9.09 8.18 -7.86
N GLU A 16 -10.40 8.23 -7.56
CA GLU A 16 -11.13 9.48 -7.34
C GLU A 16 -11.10 9.90 -5.86
N THR A 17 -11.16 8.94 -4.92
CA THR A 17 -11.35 9.23 -3.48
C THR A 17 -10.29 8.60 -2.57
N GLY A 18 -9.35 7.82 -3.11
CA GLY A 18 -8.36 7.11 -2.30
C GLY A 18 -9.02 6.10 -1.36
N ALA A 19 -8.78 6.25 -0.06
CA ALA A 19 -9.40 5.44 0.98
C ALA A 19 -10.83 5.88 1.36
N GLY A 20 -11.28 7.04 0.84
CA GLY A 20 -12.56 7.66 1.16
C GLY A 20 -12.44 8.89 2.05
N GLU A 21 -13.56 9.28 2.65
CA GLU A 21 -13.66 10.45 3.53
C GLU A 21 -12.92 10.24 4.86
N ILE A 22 -12.24 11.28 5.34
CA ILE A 22 -11.50 11.25 6.59
C ILE A 22 -12.42 11.03 7.78
N SER A 23 -12.00 10.18 8.73
CA SER A 23 -12.64 10.04 10.03
C SER A 23 -11.64 10.37 11.14
N PRO A 24 -11.61 11.64 11.62
CA PRO A 24 -10.59 12.09 12.57
C PRO A 24 -10.58 11.26 13.87
N VAL A 25 -11.76 10.99 14.43
CA VAL A 25 -11.89 10.22 15.68
C VAL A 25 -11.33 8.80 15.54
N ARG A 26 -11.57 8.15 14.40
CA ARG A 26 -11.03 6.79 14.15
C ARG A 26 -9.53 6.80 13.82
N ALA A 27 -9.02 7.90 13.27
CA ALA A 27 -7.60 8.04 12.96
C ALA A 27 -6.72 8.17 14.20
N LEU A 28 -7.29 8.59 15.35
CA LEU A 28 -6.57 8.67 16.62
C LEU A 28 -6.20 7.30 17.20
N ASP A 29 -7.01 6.28 16.95
CA ASP A 29 -6.75 4.89 17.36
C ASP A 29 -7.05 3.92 16.20
N PRO A 30 -6.12 3.77 15.24
CA PRO A 30 -6.33 2.98 14.04
C PRO A 30 -6.17 1.47 14.26
N GLY A 31 -5.65 1.05 15.42
CA GLY A 31 -5.25 -0.34 15.71
C GLY A 31 -4.01 -0.79 14.95
N LEU A 32 -4.04 -0.78 13.61
CA LEU A 32 -2.90 -1.16 12.76
C LEU A 32 -2.40 0.02 11.92
N VAL A 33 -1.08 0.14 11.77
CA VAL A 33 -0.42 1.09 10.86
C VAL A 33 0.53 0.39 9.91
N PHE A 34 0.84 1.04 8.79
CA PHE A 34 1.79 0.57 7.79
C PHE A 34 3.08 1.39 7.89
N PRO A 35 4.06 0.97 8.72
CA PRO A 35 5.28 1.75 8.92
C PRO A 35 6.06 1.86 7.61
N THR A 36 6.44 3.09 7.25
CA THR A 36 7.25 3.41 6.07
C THR A 36 8.23 4.51 6.45
N THR A 37 9.45 4.43 5.93
CA THR A 37 10.52 5.41 6.16
C THR A 37 10.77 6.25 4.91
N SER A 38 11.47 7.38 5.07
CA SER A 38 11.95 8.17 3.92
C SER A 38 12.82 7.34 2.97
N GLN A 39 13.59 6.39 3.50
CA GLN A 39 14.42 5.47 2.71
C GLN A 39 13.59 4.57 1.80
N ASP A 40 12.43 4.10 2.27
CA ASP A 40 11.52 3.27 1.46
C ASP A 40 10.97 4.04 0.25
N HIS A 41 10.75 5.34 0.39
CA HIS A 41 10.38 6.21 -0.74
C HIS A 41 11.53 6.37 -1.74
N LEU A 42 12.79 6.43 -1.28
CA LEU A 42 13.93 6.44 -2.20
C LEU A 42 14.07 5.11 -2.94
N TYR A 43 13.80 3.99 -2.28
CA TYR A 43 13.72 2.68 -2.94
C TYR A 43 12.61 2.62 -3.99
N PHE A 44 11.44 3.21 -3.71
CA PHE A 44 10.38 3.34 -4.72
C PHE A 44 10.87 4.05 -5.98
N LEU A 45 11.63 5.15 -5.84
CA LEU A 45 12.21 5.85 -6.99
C LEU A 45 13.19 4.97 -7.78
N CYS A 46 14.01 4.15 -7.10
CA CYS A 46 14.85 3.16 -7.77
C CYS A 46 14.02 2.14 -8.56
N TYR A 47 12.95 1.62 -7.96
CA TYR A 47 12.07 0.64 -8.61
C TYR A 47 11.33 1.23 -9.81
N TYR A 48 11.05 2.53 -9.80
CA TYR A 48 10.50 3.28 -10.92
C TYR A 48 11.51 3.51 -12.06
N GLY A 49 12.81 3.44 -11.77
CA GLY A 49 13.88 3.59 -12.75
C GLY A 49 14.64 4.92 -12.70
N TYR A 50 14.47 5.73 -11.64
CA TYR A 50 15.31 6.90 -11.44
C TYR A 50 16.76 6.49 -11.17
N SER A 51 17.70 7.23 -11.77
CA SER A 51 19.13 6.99 -11.51
C SER A 51 19.53 7.44 -10.11
N GLU A 52 20.49 6.74 -9.49
CA GLU A 52 21.03 7.11 -8.17
C GLU A 52 21.48 8.58 -8.11
N LYS A 53 22.04 9.10 -9.21
CA LYS A 53 22.48 10.50 -9.30
C LYS A 53 21.32 11.47 -9.06
N HIS A 54 20.16 11.25 -9.68
CA HIS A 54 18.99 12.10 -9.47
C HIS A 54 18.45 11.97 -8.05
N ILE A 55 18.36 10.74 -7.53
CA ILE A 55 17.85 10.49 -6.18
C ILE A 55 18.76 11.16 -5.12
N ARG A 56 20.09 11.07 -5.27
CA ARG A 56 21.04 11.75 -4.38
C ARG A 56 20.91 13.27 -4.45
N SER A 57 20.71 13.81 -5.64
CA SER A 57 20.51 15.26 -5.82
C SER A 57 19.27 15.78 -5.09
N MET A 58 18.21 14.97 -5.00
CA MET A 58 16.96 15.35 -4.33
C MET A 58 16.98 15.07 -2.82
N SER A 59 17.62 13.98 -2.40
CA SER A 59 17.62 13.56 -0.99
C SER A 59 18.74 14.17 -0.16
N SER A 60 19.78 14.72 -0.80
CA SER A 60 20.99 15.23 -0.13
C SER A 60 21.66 14.20 0.81
N THR A 61 21.46 12.90 0.55
CA THR A 61 22.00 11.80 1.37
C THR A 61 22.92 10.88 0.56
N ALA A 62 23.80 10.18 1.27
CA ALA A 62 24.60 9.09 0.71
C ALA A 62 23.72 7.84 0.51
N PHE A 63 22.91 7.85 -0.54
CA PHE A 63 21.95 6.79 -0.87
C PHE A 63 22.47 5.84 -1.96
N LYS A 64 22.11 4.56 -1.91
CA LYS A 64 22.34 3.58 -2.98
C LYS A 64 21.07 2.77 -3.25
N CYS A 65 20.78 2.55 -4.52
CA CYS A 65 19.66 1.72 -4.92
C CYS A 65 19.96 0.24 -4.60
N PRO A 66 18.92 -0.57 -4.32
CA PRO A 66 19.08 -2.02 -4.22
C PRO A 66 19.60 -2.60 -5.53
N LYS A 67 20.48 -3.61 -5.45
CA LYS A 67 21.04 -4.30 -6.63
C LYS A 67 19.96 -4.81 -7.57
N VAL A 68 18.83 -5.26 -7.00
CA VAL A 68 17.64 -5.65 -7.74
C VAL A 68 16.62 -4.52 -7.64
N SER A 69 16.46 -3.77 -8.73
CA SER A 69 15.44 -2.74 -8.86
C SER A 69 14.58 -3.06 -10.09
N SER A 70 13.27 -3.15 -9.91
CA SER A 70 12.34 -3.42 -11.01
C SER A 70 10.97 -2.83 -10.71
N GLU A 71 10.19 -2.52 -11.76
CA GLU A 71 8.82 -2.03 -11.61
C GLU A 71 7.94 -3.01 -10.81
N LYS A 72 8.30 -4.31 -10.84
CA LYS A 72 7.66 -5.35 -10.05
C LYS A 72 7.88 -5.18 -8.54
N LEU A 73 8.71 -4.27 -8.06
CA LEU A 73 8.87 -3.99 -6.64
C LEU A 73 8.13 -2.73 -6.20
N ILE A 74 7.65 -1.91 -7.14
CA ILE A 74 6.89 -0.68 -6.85
C ILE A 74 5.69 -0.97 -5.96
N SER A 75 4.88 -1.98 -6.29
CA SER A 75 3.69 -2.33 -5.50
C SER A 75 3.99 -2.83 -4.08
N ASN A 76 5.25 -3.18 -3.76
CA ASN A 76 5.66 -3.71 -2.46
C ASN A 76 6.07 -2.64 -1.45
N ILE A 77 6.13 -1.36 -1.83
CA ILE A 77 6.23 -0.29 -0.82
C ILE A 77 5.12 -0.44 0.21
N ASN A 78 5.44 -0.24 1.50
CA ASN A 78 4.54 -0.55 2.60
C ASN A 78 3.45 0.50 2.80
N TYR A 79 2.63 0.71 1.77
CA TYR A 79 1.63 1.77 1.71
C TYR A 79 0.23 1.23 2.06
N PRO A 80 -0.65 2.02 2.71
CA PRO A 80 -2.02 1.62 3.11
C PRO A 80 -3.00 1.51 1.92
N SER A 81 -2.50 1.26 0.72
CA SER A 81 -3.28 0.91 -0.47
C SER A 81 -2.45 0.02 -1.40
N ILE A 82 -3.12 -0.63 -2.36
CA ILE A 82 -2.48 -1.50 -3.33
C ILE A 82 -2.81 -0.99 -4.73
N SER A 83 -1.77 -0.66 -5.50
CA SER A 83 -1.88 -0.32 -6.92
C SER A 83 -0.96 -1.21 -7.75
N ILE A 84 -1.50 -1.73 -8.86
CA ILE A 84 -0.79 -2.58 -9.81
C ILE A 84 -1.04 -1.99 -11.20
N GLY A 85 -0.04 -1.29 -11.77
CA GLY A 85 -0.22 -0.57 -13.02
C GLY A 85 -0.47 -1.46 -14.24
N LYS A 86 0.09 -2.69 -14.26
CA LYS A 86 -0.13 -3.67 -15.33
C LYS A 86 -0.31 -5.06 -14.74
N LEU A 87 -1.49 -5.65 -14.92
CA LEU A 87 -1.77 -7.04 -14.58
C LEU A 87 -2.30 -7.76 -15.80
N LYS A 88 -1.52 -8.72 -16.32
CA LYS A 88 -1.92 -9.53 -17.48
C LYS A 88 -2.93 -10.60 -17.04
N LYS A 89 -3.85 -10.97 -17.93
CA LYS A 89 -4.77 -12.09 -17.71
C LYS A 89 -3.99 -13.35 -17.29
N ASN A 90 -4.53 -14.09 -16.33
CA ASN A 90 -3.94 -15.32 -15.77
C ASN A 90 -2.54 -15.17 -15.14
N HIS A 91 -2.07 -13.94 -14.86
CA HIS A 91 -0.81 -13.75 -14.16
C HIS A 91 -1.05 -13.45 -12.67
N LEU A 92 -0.24 -14.09 -11.82
CA LEU A 92 -0.24 -13.84 -10.39
C LEU A 92 0.62 -12.62 -10.07
N ARG A 93 0.12 -11.77 -9.18
CA ARG A 93 0.88 -10.67 -8.58
C ARG A 93 0.86 -10.78 -7.06
N ARG A 94 2.03 -11.05 -6.47
CA ARG A 94 2.20 -11.04 -5.01
C ARG A 94 2.61 -9.64 -4.56
N VAL A 95 1.89 -9.13 -3.57
CA VAL A 95 2.15 -7.86 -2.89
C VAL A 95 2.33 -8.15 -1.42
N THR A 96 3.38 -7.61 -0.80
CA THR A 96 3.68 -7.81 0.63
C THR A 96 3.43 -6.50 1.37
N ARG A 97 2.83 -6.61 2.57
CA ARG A 97 2.65 -5.50 3.50
C ARG A 97 3.14 -5.93 4.87
N HIS A 98 3.75 -4.98 5.56
CA HIS A 98 4.08 -5.08 6.96
C HIS A 98 3.14 -4.17 7.74
N VAL A 99 2.52 -4.69 8.79
CA VAL A 99 1.66 -3.90 9.66
C VAL A 99 2.22 -3.94 11.07
N MET A 100 2.06 -2.83 11.78
CA MET A 100 2.42 -2.69 13.17
C MET A 100 1.15 -2.45 13.97
N ASN A 101 0.97 -3.20 15.06
CA ASN A 101 -0.09 -2.95 16.02
C ASN A 101 0.29 -1.77 16.90
N VAL A 102 -0.56 -0.75 16.92
CA VAL A 102 -0.48 0.46 17.76
C VAL A 102 -1.68 0.60 18.69
N GLY A 103 -2.61 -0.36 18.64
CA GLY A 103 -3.75 -0.44 19.54
C GLY A 103 -3.47 -1.35 20.74
N SER A 104 -4.48 -2.13 21.14
CA SER A 104 -4.36 -3.08 22.26
C SER A 104 -3.32 -4.17 21.99
N SER A 105 -2.49 -4.50 22.98
CA SER A 105 -1.42 -5.51 22.86
C SER A 105 -1.96 -6.90 22.51
N ASN A 106 -3.06 -7.32 23.14
CA ASN A 106 -3.72 -8.59 22.87
C ASN A 106 -4.87 -8.40 21.88
N ALA A 107 -4.58 -8.61 20.59
CA ALA A 107 -5.54 -8.40 19.50
C ALA A 107 -5.36 -9.41 18.37
N THR A 108 -6.47 -9.93 17.84
CA THR A 108 -6.49 -10.75 16.63
C THR A 108 -7.24 -10.04 15.52
N TYR A 109 -6.56 -9.79 14.41
CA TYR A 109 -7.14 -9.19 13.21
C TYR A 109 -7.40 -10.27 12.17
N SER A 110 -8.59 -10.25 11.56
CA SER A 110 -8.96 -11.16 10.46
C SER A 110 -9.14 -10.39 9.17
N ALA A 111 -8.53 -10.88 8.08
CA ALA A 111 -8.62 -10.25 6.77
C ALA A 111 -10.02 -10.45 6.16
N SER A 112 -10.63 -9.36 5.69
CA SER A 112 -11.87 -9.36 4.90
C SER A 112 -11.58 -8.81 3.51
N ILE A 113 -12.08 -9.49 2.48
CA ILE A 113 -11.73 -9.20 1.08
C ILE A 113 -13.01 -8.89 0.30
N ARG A 114 -13.01 -7.73 -0.38
CA ARG A 114 -13.95 -7.40 -1.45
C ARG A 114 -13.16 -7.22 -2.74
N ALA A 115 -13.11 -8.27 -3.57
CA ALA A 115 -12.29 -8.28 -4.76
C ALA A 115 -12.94 -7.45 -5.89
N PRO A 116 -12.18 -6.65 -6.66
CA PRO A 116 -12.68 -6.01 -7.87
C PRO A 116 -13.11 -7.06 -8.91
N GLY A 117 -14.08 -6.69 -9.75
CA GLY A 117 -14.54 -7.56 -10.84
C GLY A 117 -13.38 -8.04 -11.73
N GLY A 118 -13.36 -9.33 -12.05
CA GLY A 118 -12.31 -9.94 -12.88
C GLY A 118 -11.01 -10.30 -12.16
N LEU A 119 -10.89 -10.03 -10.85
CA LEU A 119 -9.73 -10.40 -10.05
C LEU A 119 -10.05 -11.46 -8.99
N ARG A 120 -9.12 -12.39 -8.79
CA ARG A 120 -9.09 -13.27 -7.61
C ARG A 120 -8.05 -12.74 -6.64
N VAL A 121 -8.49 -12.36 -5.44
CA VAL A 121 -7.61 -11.83 -4.39
C VAL A 121 -7.55 -12.82 -3.24
N ASN A 122 -6.34 -13.09 -2.74
CA ASN A 122 -6.11 -13.92 -1.56
C ASN A 122 -5.09 -13.25 -0.64
N VAL A 123 -5.32 -13.34 0.68
CA VAL A 123 -4.45 -12.77 1.72
C VAL A 123 -3.92 -13.91 2.59
N ILE A 124 -2.61 -13.92 2.80
CA ILE A 124 -1.91 -14.92 3.62
C ILE A 124 -0.93 -14.17 4.53
N PRO A 125 -0.98 -14.40 5.87
CA PRO A 125 -2.00 -15.18 6.58
C PRO A 125 -3.35 -14.46 6.62
N GLN A 126 -4.45 -15.20 6.81
CA GLN A 126 -5.79 -14.62 6.96
C GLN A 126 -6.02 -13.99 8.34
N LYS A 127 -5.20 -14.35 9.34
CA LYS A 127 -5.25 -13.80 10.69
C LYS A 127 -3.87 -13.32 11.12
N LEU A 128 -3.83 -12.18 11.80
CA LEU A 128 -2.66 -11.67 12.49
C LEU A 128 -2.99 -11.63 13.97
N VAL A 129 -2.13 -12.25 14.79
CA VAL A 129 -2.29 -12.31 16.23
C VAL A 129 -1.15 -11.54 16.87
N PHE A 130 -1.50 -10.60 17.74
CA PHE A 130 -0.58 -9.81 18.55
C PHE A 130 -0.87 -10.12 20.03
N PHE A 131 0.19 -10.22 20.83
CA PHE A 131 0.16 -10.54 22.25
C PHE A 131 0.79 -9.40 23.05
#